data_AF-A0A419FGG4-F1
#
_entry.id   AF-A0A419FGG4-F1
#
_cell.length_a   1.000
_cell.length_b   1.000
_cell.length_c   1.000
_cell.angle_alpha   90.00
_cell.angle_beta   90.00
_cell.angle_gamma   90.00
#
_symmetry.space_group_name_H-M   'P 1'
#
loop_
_entity.id
_entity.type
_entity.pdbx_description
1 polymer ?
#
loop_
_entity_poly.entity_id
_entity_poly.type
_entity_poly.pdbx_seq_one_letter_code
_entity_poly.pdbx_strand_id
1 'polypeptide(L)'
;MNSRELALMIWLGLLIAWGLTQSSIRSSAFAVLRSVLTPKLSVPLALLTGNVAILCAVGSRFDAWNTALAKDTVVWFIGSGTVAFGMAVQAKDYSYVRSVVRRTIAATVLVEFFTNNIFVFPLAWELVLQPVLFLLVALGAVAETESRFLPVKRLVEALLAAFGLAVFAFVVWRVTTSWTSLDGGQLARELVLPLWMAIGVIPFLLAMGLLSAYEQTYLRLRFAHQDRRLPWYVGIAVLGGLNVRIDAVARLRYPWLAEIAGTASLREAWLVVRKYRREVPGT
;
A
#
# COMPACT_ATOMS: atom_id res chain seq x y z
N MET A 1 -23.17 8.79 -14.47
CA MET A 1 -22.07 9.69 -14.06
C MET A 1 -22.62 10.68 -13.06
N ASN A 2 -22.06 10.72 -11.86
CA ASN A 2 -22.59 11.53 -10.76
C ASN A 2 -21.79 12.83 -10.58
N SER A 3 -22.36 13.85 -9.92
CA SER A 3 -21.71 15.17 -9.73
C SER A 3 -20.31 15.08 -9.09
N ARG A 4 -20.13 14.12 -8.17
CA ARG A 4 -18.86 13.80 -7.51
C ARG A 4 -17.79 13.32 -8.50
N GLU A 5 -18.17 12.39 -9.37
CA GLU A 5 -17.29 11.84 -10.40
C GLU A 5 -16.91 12.91 -11.42
N LEU A 6 -17.87 13.77 -11.76
CA LEU A 6 -17.68 14.88 -12.68
C LEU A 6 -16.74 15.93 -12.07
N ALA A 7 -16.90 16.29 -10.79
CA ALA A 7 -15.99 17.18 -10.08
C ALA A 7 -14.55 16.61 -10.00
N LEU A 8 -14.41 15.31 -9.72
CA LEU A 8 -13.11 14.63 -9.73
C LEU A 8 -12.44 14.71 -11.10
N MET A 9 -13.20 14.44 -12.18
CA MET A 9 -12.69 14.54 -13.55
C MET A 9 -12.26 15.96 -13.90
N ILE A 10 -13.04 16.98 -13.49
CA ILE A 10 -12.68 18.39 -13.69
C ILE A 10 -11.36 18.69 -12.98
N TRP A 11 -11.23 18.38 -11.69
CA TRP A 11 -10.03 18.68 -10.93
C TRP A 11 -8.80 17.90 -11.41
N LEU A 12 -8.94 16.60 -11.72
CA LEU A 12 -7.88 15.81 -12.33
C LEU A 12 -7.45 16.38 -13.68
N GLY A 13 -8.41 16.73 -14.54
CA GLY A 13 -8.15 17.35 -15.84
C GLY A 13 -7.40 18.68 -15.70
N LEU A 14 -7.83 19.55 -14.77
CA LEU A 14 -7.17 20.82 -14.47
C LEU A 14 -5.74 20.61 -13.95
N LEU A 15 -5.54 19.68 -13.01
CA LEU A 15 -4.23 19.38 -12.45
C LEU A 15 -3.27 18.79 -13.50
N ILE A 16 -3.77 17.90 -14.38
CA ILE A 16 -2.98 17.35 -15.47
C ILE A 16 -2.63 18.45 -16.48
N ALA A 17 -3.62 19.26 -16.90
CA ALA A 17 -3.40 20.35 -17.83
C ALA A 17 -2.36 21.34 -17.28
N TRP A 18 -2.52 21.77 -16.03
CA TRP A 18 -1.56 22.63 -15.34
C TRP A 18 -0.18 21.95 -15.23
N GLY A 19 -0.13 20.69 -14.83
CA GLY A 19 1.12 19.92 -14.72
C GLY A 19 1.87 19.80 -16.05
N LEU A 20 1.15 19.66 -17.17
CA LEU A 20 1.75 19.60 -18.51
C LEU A 20 2.32 20.95 -18.97
N THR A 21 1.85 22.08 -18.44
CA THR A 21 2.47 23.39 -18.68
C THR A 21 3.83 23.54 -17.99
N GLN A 22 4.08 22.76 -16.94
CA GLN A 22 5.31 22.83 -16.15
C GLN A 22 6.36 21.86 -16.71
N SER A 23 7.47 22.39 -17.20
CA SER A 23 8.55 21.61 -17.81
C SER A 23 9.15 20.58 -16.84
N SER A 24 9.25 20.92 -15.55
CA SER A 24 9.76 20.06 -14.47
C SER A 24 8.83 18.87 -14.16
N ILE A 25 7.51 19.09 -14.18
CA ILE A 25 6.51 18.05 -13.95
C ILE A 25 6.49 17.10 -15.14
N ARG A 26 6.54 17.62 -16.38
CA ARG A 26 6.60 16.80 -17.58
C ARG A 26 7.84 15.90 -17.61
N SER A 27 9.02 16.45 -17.30
CA SER A 27 10.25 15.64 -17.24
C SER A 27 10.20 14.59 -16.14
N SER A 28 9.64 14.94 -14.97
CA SER A 28 9.47 14.01 -13.86
C SER A 28 8.47 12.90 -14.19
N ALA A 29 7.35 13.23 -14.82
CA ALA A 29 6.35 12.26 -15.25
C ALA A 29 6.93 11.27 -16.27
N PHE A 30 7.70 11.76 -17.25
CA PHE A 30 8.37 10.91 -18.22
C PHE A 30 9.44 10.02 -17.58
N ALA A 31 10.20 10.56 -16.62
CA ALA A 31 11.17 9.78 -15.84
C ALA A 31 10.49 8.67 -15.04
N VAL A 32 9.37 8.96 -14.35
CA VAL A 32 8.59 7.97 -13.60
C VAL A 32 8.06 6.88 -14.55
N LEU A 33 7.48 7.26 -15.69
CA LEU A 33 6.96 6.30 -16.66
C LEU A 33 8.07 5.37 -17.17
N ARG A 34 9.27 5.92 -17.45
CA ARG A 34 10.43 5.14 -17.85
C ARG A 34 10.95 4.25 -16.72
N SER A 35 10.91 4.72 -15.47
CA SER A 35 11.31 3.92 -14.30
C SER A 35 10.39 2.73 -14.08
N VAL A 36 9.07 2.90 -14.27
CA VAL A 36 8.08 1.80 -14.14
C VAL A 36 8.38 0.66 -15.14
N LEU A 37 8.96 0.95 -16.30
CA LEU A 37 9.35 -0.04 -17.30
C LEU A 37 10.64 -0.82 -16.96
N THR A 38 11.35 -0.45 -15.90
CA THR A 38 12.53 -1.22 -15.48
C THR A 38 12.11 -2.52 -14.78
N PRO A 39 12.81 -3.65 -14.99
CA PRO A 39 12.46 -4.95 -14.39
C PRO A 39 12.31 -4.91 -12.86
N LYS A 40 13.05 -4.01 -12.19
CA LYS A 40 13.00 -3.80 -10.74
C LYS A 40 11.65 -3.25 -10.25
N LEU A 41 10.93 -2.50 -11.08
CA LEU A 41 9.65 -1.88 -10.74
C LEU A 41 8.48 -2.54 -11.49
N SER A 42 8.70 -3.06 -12.68
CA SER A 42 7.66 -3.73 -13.47
C SER A 42 7.24 -5.06 -12.85
N VAL A 43 8.17 -5.84 -12.27
CA VAL A 43 7.84 -7.12 -11.64
C VAL A 43 6.96 -6.93 -10.40
N PRO A 44 7.31 -6.09 -9.40
CA PRO A 44 6.43 -5.85 -8.26
C PRO A 44 5.08 -5.24 -8.66
N LEU A 45 5.04 -4.41 -9.71
CA LEU A 45 3.80 -3.81 -10.19
C LEU A 45 2.89 -4.86 -10.86
N ALA A 46 3.46 -5.75 -11.66
CA ALA A 46 2.74 -6.86 -12.27
C ALA A 46 2.22 -7.83 -11.20
N LEU A 47 3.01 -8.12 -10.16
CA LEU A 47 2.57 -8.95 -9.03
C LEU A 47 1.44 -8.30 -8.24
N LEU A 48 1.52 -6.98 -7.98
CA LEU A 48 0.42 -6.26 -7.32
C LEU A 48 -0.85 -6.28 -8.17
N THR A 49 -0.72 -6.04 -9.47
CA THR A 49 -1.84 -6.08 -10.43
C THR A 49 -2.47 -7.48 -10.46
N GLY A 50 -1.63 -8.52 -10.51
CA GLY A 50 -2.08 -9.91 -10.42
C GLY A 50 -2.78 -10.22 -9.10
N ASN A 51 -2.27 -9.71 -7.98
CA ASN A 51 -2.93 -9.85 -6.67
C ASN A 51 -4.32 -9.21 -6.68
N VAL A 52 -4.47 -8.00 -7.20
CA VAL A 52 -5.77 -7.34 -7.31
C VAL A 52 -6.72 -8.11 -8.24
N ALA A 53 -6.23 -8.64 -9.36
CA ALA A 53 -7.04 -9.49 -10.24
C ALA A 53 -7.52 -10.77 -9.52
N ILE A 54 -6.65 -11.41 -8.73
CA ILE A 54 -7.02 -12.56 -7.90
C ILE A 54 -8.09 -12.16 -6.87
N LEU A 55 -7.93 -11.02 -6.20
CA LEU A 55 -8.91 -10.53 -5.23
C LEU A 55 -10.28 -10.25 -5.87
N CYS A 56 -10.31 -9.72 -7.10
CA CYS A 56 -11.55 -9.55 -7.85
C CYS A 56 -12.19 -10.90 -8.19
N ALA A 57 -11.40 -11.87 -8.67
CA ALA A 57 -11.90 -13.20 -9.03
C ALA A 57 -12.38 -14.01 -7.82
N VAL A 58 -11.72 -13.88 -6.67
CA VAL A 58 -12.18 -14.46 -5.41
C VAL A 58 -13.45 -13.74 -4.95
N GLY A 59 -13.46 -12.41 -4.97
CA GLY A 59 -14.63 -11.61 -4.61
C GLY A 59 -15.86 -11.94 -5.47
N SER A 60 -15.68 -12.19 -6.76
CA SER A 60 -16.79 -12.57 -7.66
C SER A 60 -17.38 -13.94 -7.34
N ARG A 61 -16.60 -14.86 -6.77
CA ARG A 61 -17.11 -16.17 -6.33
C ARG A 61 -17.93 -16.08 -5.05
N PHE A 62 -17.62 -15.13 -4.18
CA PHE A 62 -18.32 -14.88 -2.92
C PHE A 62 -19.40 -13.80 -3.02
N ASP A 63 -19.75 -13.38 -4.24
CA ASP A 63 -20.69 -12.29 -4.50
C ASP A 63 -20.31 -10.94 -3.84
N ALA A 64 -19.03 -10.79 -3.48
CA ALA A 64 -18.45 -9.58 -2.90
C ALA A 64 -17.93 -8.60 -3.97
N TRP A 65 -17.76 -9.06 -5.22
CA TRP A 65 -17.32 -8.24 -6.35
C TRP A 65 -18.15 -8.55 -7.61
N ASN A 66 -18.49 -7.50 -8.36
CA ASN A 66 -19.15 -7.61 -9.66
C ASN A 66 -18.58 -6.55 -10.62
N THR A 67 -18.98 -6.59 -11.88
CA THR A 67 -18.48 -5.66 -12.90
C THR A 67 -18.88 -4.20 -12.66
N ALA A 68 -19.93 -3.93 -11.87
CA ALA A 68 -20.29 -2.56 -11.49
C ALA A 68 -19.20 -1.91 -10.62
N LEU A 69 -18.45 -2.70 -9.83
CA LEU A 69 -17.37 -2.26 -8.95
C LEU A 69 -16.01 -2.17 -9.65
N ALA A 70 -15.95 -2.46 -10.96
CA ALA A 70 -14.69 -2.41 -11.72
C ALA A 70 -14.09 -0.99 -11.71
N LYS A 71 -14.93 0.03 -11.83
CA LYS A 71 -14.49 1.43 -11.76
C LYS A 71 -13.89 1.75 -10.38
N ASP A 72 -14.58 1.38 -9.31
CA ASP A 72 -14.13 1.64 -7.94
C ASP A 72 -12.83 0.91 -7.64
N THR A 73 -12.66 -0.30 -8.20
CA THR A 73 -11.43 -1.07 -8.12
C THR A 73 -10.26 -0.36 -8.79
N VAL A 74 -10.47 0.24 -9.98
CA VAL A 74 -9.43 1.00 -10.69
C VAL A 74 -9.04 2.25 -9.91
N VAL A 75 -10.02 2.99 -9.38
CA VAL A 75 -9.76 4.18 -8.57
C VAL A 75 -9.01 3.81 -7.27
N TRP A 76 -9.42 2.73 -6.62
CA TRP A 76 -8.72 2.16 -5.47
C TRP A 76 -7.28 1.75 -5.80
N PHE A 77 -7.07 1.09 -6.94
CA PHE A 77 -5.74 0.68 -7.38
C PHE A 77 -4.81 1.88 -7.62
N ILE A 78 -5.31 2.93 -8.28
CA ILE A 78 -4.52 4.13 -8.55
C ILE A 78 -4.20 4.89 -7.24
N GLY A 79 -5.16 5.00 -6.32
CA GLY A 79 -4.95 5.67 -5.04
C GLY A 79 -4.17 4.80 -4.05
N SER A 80 -4.87 3.84 -3.44
CA SER A 80 -4.32 2.97 -2.39
C SER A 80 -3.32 1.96 -2.93
N GLY A 81 -3.52 1.42 -4.13
CA GLY A 81 -2.60 0.47 -4.75
C GLY A 81 -1.23 1.09 -5.03
N THR A 82 -1.15 2.36 -5.43
CA THR A 82 0.13 3.07 -5.60
C THR A 82 0.86 3.26 -4.27
N VAL A 83 0.13 3.57 -3.19
CA VAL A 83 0.72 3.62 -1.84
C VAL A 83 1.25 2.24 -1.45
N ALA A 84 0.47 1.18 -1.64
CA ALA A 84 0.89 -0.18 -1.37
C ALA A 84 2.12 -0.59 -2.19
N PHE A 85 2.17 -0.23 -3.47
CA PHE A 85 3.31 -0.47 -4.36
C PHE A 85 4.58 0.25 -3.90
N GLY A 86 4.50 1.56 -3.68
CA GLY A 86 5.65 2.35 -3.23
C GLY A 86 6.20 1.86 -1.88
N MET A 87 5.30 1.36 -1.03
CA MET A 87 5.68 0.77 0.25
C MET A 87 6.31 -0.62 0.08
N ALA A 88 5.76 -1.49 -0.78
CA ALA A 88 6.30 -2.81 -1.07
C ALA A 88 7.75 -2.75 -1.56
N VAL A 89 8.05 -1.77 -2.42
CA VAL A 89 9.41 -1.56 -2.96
C VAL A 89 10.40 -1.06 -1.89
N GLN A 90 9.91 -0.36 -0.86
CA GLN A 90 10.73 0.24 0.19
C GLN A 90 10.79 -0.58 1.50
N ALA A 91 10.12 -1.73 1.56
CA ALA A 91 10.03 -2.54 2.77
C ALA A 91 11.42 -3.04 3.22
N LYS A 92 11.79 -2.69 4.46
CA LYS A 92 13.08 -3.05 5.08
C LYS A 92 12.96 -3.88 6.38
N ASP A 93 11.89 -3.69 7.18
CA ASP A 93 11.72 -4.31 8.51
C ASP A 93 10.24 -4.63 8.84
N TYR A 94 9.92 -5.40 9.90
CA TYR A 94 8.52 -5.75 10.27
C TYR A 94 7.71 -4.59 10.84
N SER A 95 8.33 -3.64 11.56
CA SER A 95 7.63 -2.44 12.06
C SER A 95 7.05 -1.60 10.91
N TYR A 96 7.71 -1.69 9.74
CA TYR A 96 7.25 -1.10 8.50
C TYR A 96 5.91 -1.69 8.08
N VAL A 97 5.72 -3.02 8.13
CA VAL A 97 4.46 -3.68 7.73
C VAL A 97 3.26 -3.14 8.51
N ARG A 98 3.37 -2.96 9.84
CA ARG A 98 2.28 -2.40 10.64
C ARG A 98 1.95 -0.96 10.23
N SER A 99 2.97 -0.16 9.96
CA SER A 99 2.79 1.21 9.45
C SER A 99 2.16 1.23 8.05
N VAL A 100 2.49 0.23 7.23
CA VAL A 100 1.95 0.06 5.87
C VAL A 100 0.47 -0.29 5.91
N VAL A 101 0.05 -1.24 6.74
CA VAL A 101 -1.39 -1.58 6.89
C VAL A 101 -2.19 -0.34 7.28
N ARG A 102 -1.70 0.43 8.27
CA ARG A 102 -2.37 1.66 8.71
C ARG A 102 -2.48 2.70 7.59
N ARG A 103 -1.40 2.91 6.81
CA ARG A 103 -1.37 3.90 5.72
C ARG A 103 -2.23 3.49 4.53
N THR A 104 -2.23 2.21 4.16
CA THR A 104 -3.07 1.68 3.08
C THR A 104 -4.55 1.76 3.45
N ILE A 105 -4.92 1.44 4.70
CA ILE A 105 -6.29 1.62 5.19
C ILE A 105 -6.68 3.10 5.17
N ALA A 106 -5.82 4.00 5.67
CA ALA A 106 -6.09 5.44 5.65
C ALA A 106 -6.28 5.97 4.21
N ALA A 107 -5.42 5.58 3.27
CA ALA A 107 -5.55 5.93 1.86
C ALA A 107 -6.85 5.36 1.26
N THR A 108 -7.23 4.15 1.65
CA THR A 108 -8.46 3.49 1.21
C THR A 108 -9.69 4.25 1.66
N VAL A 109 -9.77 4.64 2.94
CA VAL A 109 -10.86 5.45 3.47
C VAL A 109 -10.95 6.80 2.75
N LEU A 110 -9.81 7.42 2.42
CA LEU A 110 -9.79 8.66 1.65
C LEU A 110 -10.30 8.46 0.22
N VAL A 111 -9.83 7.44 -0.48
CA VAL A 111 -10.28 7.14 -1.85
C VAL A 111 -11.77 6.81 -1.88
N GLU A 112 -12.23 6.04 -0.90
CA GLU A 112 -13.64 5.72 -0.75
C GLU A 112 -14.45 6.97 -0.47
N PHE A 113 -13.95 7.90 0.36
CA PHE A 113 -14.60 9.19 0.53
C PHE A 113 -14.82 9.91 -0.81
N PHE A 114 -13.84 9.90 -1.73
CA PHE A 114 -13.96 10.57 -3.03
C PHE A 114 -14.81 9.81 -4.04
N THR A 115 -14.92 8.49 -3.91
CA THR A 115 -15.54 7.62 -4.93
C THR A 115 -16.94 7.17 -4.55
N ASN A 116 -17.26 7.16 -3.25
CA ASN A 116 -18.51 6.62 -2.73
C ASN A 116 -19.73 7.38 -3.24
N ASN A 117 -20.68 6.65 -3.83
CA ASN A 117 -21.94 7.16 -4.37
C ASN A 117 -23.06 7.26 -3.32
N ILE A 118 -22.82 6.85 -2.07
CA ILE A 118 -23.79 6.99 -0.96
C ILE A 118 -24.07 8.45 -0.64
N PHE A 119 -23.22 9.41 -1.02
CA PHE A 119 -23.55 10.82 -0.87
C PHE A 119 -22.99 11.59 -2.05
N VAL A 120 -23.84 12.20 -2.86
CA VAL A 120 -23.38 13.15 -3.88
C VAL A 120 -24.07 14.48 -3.71
N PHE A 121 -23.26 15.50 -3.42
CA PHE A 121 -23.73 16.88 -3.36
C PHE A 121 -24.04 17.39 -4.78
N PRO A 122 -24.82 18.47 -4.90
CA PRO A 122 -24.85 19.24 -6.14
C PRO A 122 -23.43 19.60 -6.59
N LEU A 123 -23.21 19.62 -7.90
CA LEU A 123 -21.87 19.81 -8.49
C LEU A 123 -21.09 21.00 -7.92
N ALA A 124 -21.76 22.13 -7.68
CA ALA A 124 -21.14 23.33 -7.11
C ALA A 124 -20.50 23.08 -5.73
N TRP A 125 -21.17 22.30 -4.88
CA TRP A 125 -20.66 21.93 -3.56
C TRP A 125 -19.53 20.91 -3.67
N GLU A 126 -19.63 19.91 -4.56
CA GLU A 126 -18.55 18.95 -4.81
C GLU A 126 -17.26 19.65 -5.28
N LEU A 127 -17.38 20.65 -6.15
CA LEU A 127 -16.24 21.41 -6.67
C LEU A 127 -15.49 22.19 -5.58
N VAL A 128 -16.15 22.61 -4.50
CA VAL A 128 -15.53 23.29 -3.36
C VAL A 128 -15.04 22.28 -2.31
N LEU A 129 -15.85 21.26 -2.02
CA LEU A 129 -15.61 20.33 -0.94
C LEU A 129 -14.41 19.42 -1.21
N GLN A 130 -14.24 18.96 -2.46
CA GLN A 130 -13.11 18.11 -2.85
C GLN A 130 -11.73 18.77 -2.66
N PRO A 131 -11.46 19.99 -3.16
CA PRO A 131 -10.17 20.65 -2.95
C PRO A 131 -9.96 21.05 -1.49
N VAL A 132 -11.00 21.44 -0.75
CA VAL A 132 -10.87 21.72 0.69
C VAL A 132 -10.40 20.49 1.46
N LEU A 133 -11.00 19.32 1.18
CA LEU A 133 -10.59 18.07 1.81
C LEU A 133 -9.20 17.62 1.36
N PHE A 134 -8.89 17.76 0.07
CA PHE A 134 -7.54 17.50 -0.43
C PHE A 134 -6.49 18.36 0.28
N LEU A 135 -6.76 19.66 0.44
CA LEU A 135 -5.88 20.58 1.16
C LEU A 135 -5.76 20.23 2.64
N LEU A 136 -6.85 19.85 3.31
CA LEU A 136 -6.81 19.40 4.70
C LEU A 136 -5.93 18.16 4.86
N VAL A 137 -6.09 17.16 3.99
CA VAL A 137 -5.25 15.96 4.01
C VAL A 137 -3.78 16.30 3.73
N ALA A 138 -3.51 17.13 2.72
CA ALA A 138 -2.17 17.58 2.39
C ALA A 138 -1.52 18.35 3.57
N LEU A 139 -2.29 19.23 4.22
CA LEU A 139 -1.84 19.97 5.40
C LEU A 139 -1.53 19.04 6.57
N GLY A 140 -2.38 18.02 6.80
CA GLY A 140 -2.12 16.98 7.80
C GLY A 140 -0.84 16.20 7.53
N ALA A 141 -0.58 15.86 6.26
CA ALA A 141 0.63 15.16 5.84
C ALA A 141 1.90 16.02 6.02
N VAL A 142 1.83 17.30 5.68
CA VAL A 142 2.94 18.25 5.92
C VAL A 142 3.15 18.49 7.41
N ALA A 143 2.07 18.62 8.19
CA ALA A 143 2.16 18.80 9.64
C ALA A 143 2.74 17.59 10.38
N GLU A 144 2.82 16.41 9.73
CA GLU A 144 3.46 15.21 10.28
C GLU A 144 4.99 15.24 10.15
N THR A 145 5.57 16.06 9.27
CA THR A 145 7.03 16.05 9.03
C THR A 145 7.82 16.72 10.14
N GLU A 146 7.27 17.72 10.82
CA GLU A 146 7.93 18.44 11.90
C GLU A 146 7.07 18.50 13.17
N SER A 147 7.71 18.23 14.32
CA SER A 147 7.06 18.26 15.64
C SER A 147 6.47 19.64 15.99
N ARG A 148 6.98 20.73 15.38
CA ARG A 148 6.46 22.09 15.52
C ARG A 148 5.00 22.23 15.09
N PHE A 149 4.54 21.44 14.13
CA PHE A 149 3.19 21.52 13.57
C PHE A 149 2.19 20.55 14.23
N LEU A 150 2.55 19.94 15.35
CA LEU A 150 1.70 19.01 16.08
C LEU A 150 0.29 19.56 16.42
N PRO A 151 0.11 20.85 16.78
CA PRO A 151 -1.23 21.42 16.99
C PRO A 151 -2.08 21.43 15.71
N VAL A 152 -1.47 21.76 14.56
CA VAL A 152 -2.13 21.78 13.25
C VAL A 152 -2.53 20.37 12.84
N LYS A 153 -1.65 19.39 13.06
CA LYS A 153 -1.96 17.97 12.82
C LYS A 153 -3.19 17.53 13.61
N ARG A 154 -3.24 17.83 14.91
CA ARG A 154 -4.39 17.47 15.77
C ARG A 154 -5.69 18.13 15.31
N LEU A 155 -5.64 19.39 14.90
CA LEU A 155 -6.79 20.10 14.37
C LEU A 155 -7.30 19.46 13.07
N VAL A 156 -6.39 19.16 12.13
CA VAL A 156 -6.72 18.49 10.88
C VAL A 156 -7.31 17.11 11.14
N GLU A 157 -6.70 16.30 12.02
CA GLU A 157 -7.23 14.98 12.41
C GLU A 157 -8.62 15.09 13.05
N ALA A 158 -8.85 16.08 13.90
CA ALA A 158 -10.16 16.32 14.51
C ALA A 158 -11.22 16.74 13.48
N LEU A 159 -10.88 17.62 12.53
CA LEU A 159 -11.77 18.04 11.45
C LEU A 159 -12.12 16.87 10.52
N LEU A 160 -11.12 16.06 10.13
CA LEU A 160 -11.32 14.86 9.32
C LEU A 160 -12.16 13.82 10.06
N ALA A 161 -11.94 13.64 11.37
CA ALA A 161 -12.72 12.72 12.19
C ALA A 161 -14.18 13.19 12.36
N ALA A 162 -14.41 14.48 12.63
CA ALA A 162 -15.75 15.04 12.73
C ALA A 162 -16.50 14.93 11.41
N PHE A 163 -15.83 15.22 10.30
CA PHE A 163 -16.38 15.07 8.96
C PHE A 163 -16.71 13.61 8.64
N GLY A 164 -15.79 12.67 8.92
CA GLY A 164 -16.03 11.23 8.75
C GLY A 164 -17.19 10.72 9.60
N LEU A 165 -17.34 11.21 10.84
CA LEU A 165 -18.46 10.87 11.71
C LEU A 165 -19.78 11.43 11.19
N ALA A 166 -19.79 12.65 10.66
CA ALA A 166 -20.98 13.25 10.05
C ALA A 166 -21.44 12.45 8.82
N VAL A 167 -20.50 12.04 7.97
CA VAL A 167 -20.78 11.13 6.84
C VAL A 167 -21.36 9.82 7.36
N PHE A 168 -20.73 9.18 8.35
CA PHE A 168 -21.19 7.92 8.91
C PHE A 168 -22.62 8.01 9.47
N ALA A 169 -22.91 9.03 10.29
CA ALA A 169 -24.24 9.26 10.84
C ALA A 169 -25.29 9.46 9.74
N PHE A 170 -24.93 10.17 8.67
CA PHE A 170 -25.81 10.36 7.52
C PHE A 170 -26.05 9.08 6.72
N VAL A 171 -25.02 8.25 6.52
CA VAL A 171 -25.16 6.92 5.88
C VAL A 171 -26.16 6.08 6.67
N VAL A 172 -25.98 5.99 7.99
CA VAL A 172 -26.91 5.27 8.88
C VAL A 172 -28.33 5.81 8.74
N TRP A 173 -28.50 7.14 8.76
CA TRP A 173 -29.81 7.76 8.60
C TRP A 173 -30.47 7.42 7.25
N ARG A 174 -29.74 7.55 6.13
CA ARG A 174 -30.26 7.25 4.78
C ARG A 174 -30.62 5.77 4.62
N VAL A 175 -29.76 4.88 5.14
CA VAL A 175 -30.01 3.44 5.22
C VAL A 175 -31.32 3.17 5.95
N THR A 176 -31.53 3.77 7.13
CA THR A 176 -32.77 3.53 7.89
C THR A 176 -34.04 4.13 7.27
N THR A 177 -33.94 5.12 6.38
CA THR A 177 -35.09 5.87 5.84
C THR A 177 -35.45 5.56 4.39
N SER A 178 -34.52 5.07 3.57
CA SER A 178 -34.70 4.93 2.11
C SER A 178 -34.50 3.49 1.59
N TRP A 179 -34.72 2.48 2.44
CA TRP A 179 -34.43 1.06 2.16
C TRP A 179 -35.15 0.47 0.93
N THR A 180 -36.28 1.05 0.53
CA THR A 180 -37.11 0.54 -0.57
C THR A 180 -36.63 0.93 -1.98
N SER A 181 -35.66 1.84 -2.09
CA SER A 181 -35.13 2.35 -3.38
C SER A 181 -33.66 2.02 -3.63
N LEU A 182 -32.99 1.42 -2.65
CA LEU A 182 -31.57 1.10 -2.68
C LEU A 182 -31.38 -0.41 -2.81
N ASP A 183 -30.55 -0.83 -3.76
CA ASP A 183 -30.03 -2.20 -3.79
C ASP A 183 -29.03 -2.35 -2.64
N GLY A 184 -29.53 -2.82 -1.48
CA GLY A 184 -28.72 -3.01 -0.28
C GLY A 184 -27.56 -3.99 -0.50
N GLY A 185 -27.69 -4.93 -1.43
CA GLY A 185 -26.61 -5.84 -1.81
C GLY A 185 -25.48 -5.10 -2.51
N GLN A 186 -25.79 -4.24 -3.48
CA GLN A 186 -24.80 -3.40 -4.17
C GLN A 186 -24.13 -2.41 -3.20
N LEU A 187 -24.90 -1.78 -2.31
CA LEU A 187 -24.38 -0.86 -1.30
C LEU A 187 -23.39 -1.55 -0.34
N ALA A 188 -23.72 -2.77 0.09
CA ALA A 188 -22.85 -3.56 0.94
C ALA A 188 -21.54 -3.92 0.21
N ARG A 189 -21.60 -4.28 -1.07
CA ARG A 189 -20.39 -4.56 -1.86
C ARG A 189 -19.52 -3.30 -2.03
N GLU A 190 -20.11 -2.13 -2.26
CA GLU A 190 -19.38 -0.85 -2.36
C GLU A 190 -18.63 -0.50 -1.07
N LEU A 191 -19.22 -0.79 0.10
CA LEU A 191 -18.60 -0.57 1.41
C LEU A 191 -17.54 -1.63 1.77
N VAL A 192 -17.79 -2.88 1.37
CA VAL A 192 -16.88 -4.00 1.68
C VAL A 192 -15.69 -4.03 0.72
N LEU A 193 -15.86 -3.61 -0.53
CA LEU A 193 -14.81 -3.64 -1.57
C LEU A 193 -13.48 -3.05 -1.07
N PRO A 194 -13.42 -1.84 -0.51
CA PRO A 194 -12.16 -1.19 -0.21
C PRO A 194 -11.49 -1.85 1.00
N LEU A 195 -12.29 -2.30 1.98
CA LEU A 195 -11.82 -3.09 3.12
C LEU A 195 -11.25 -4.45 2.68
N TRP A 196 -11.98 -5.16 1.80
CA TRP A 196 -11.57 -6.43 1.20
C TRP A 196 -10.26 -6.27 0.44
N MET A 197 -10.13 -5.22 -0.37
CA MET A 197 -8.91 -4.92 -1.11
C MET A 197 -7.74 -4.56 -0.19
N ALA A 198 -7.97 -3.73 0.82
CA ALA A 198 -6.94 -3.34 1.78
C ALA A 198 -6.40 -4.56 2.55
N ILE A 199 -7.27 -5.46 3.01
CA ILE A 199 -6.89 -6.70 3.70
C ILE A 199 -6.21 -7.66 2.72
N GLY A 200 -6.76 -7.83 1.52
CA GLY A 200 -6.25 -8.74 0.49
C GLY A 200 -4.87 -8.36 -0.05
N VAL A 201 -4.46 -7.10 0.08
CA VAL A 201 -3.11 -6.64 -0.28
C VAL A 201 -2.09 -6.88 0.84
N ILE A 202 -2.49 -7.15 2.08
CA ILE A 202 -1.57 -7.42 3.21
C ILE A 202 -0.66 -8.63 2.93
N PRO A 203 -1.16 -9.80 2.49
CA PRO A 203 -0.31 -10.95 2.18
C PRO A 203 0.74 -10.62 1.10
N PHE A 204 0.34 -9.86 0.08
CA PHE A 204 1.25 -9.40 -0.96
C PHE A 204 2.36 -8.50 -0.39
N LEU A 205 2.01 -7.54 0.47
CA LEU A 205 2.98 -6.65 1.11
C LEU A 205 3.97 -7.40 2.01
N LEU A 206 3.49 -8.41 2.74
CA LEU A 206 4.33 -9.30 3.55
C LEU A 206 5.30 -10.10 2.68
N ALA A 207 4.80 -10.68 1.59
CA ALA A 207 5.63 -11.44 0.64
C ALA A 207 6.72 -10.55 0.01
N MET A 208 6.36 -9.34 -0.41
CA MET A 208 7.32 -8.37 -0.97
C MET A 208 8.34 -7.91 0.07
N GLY A 209 7.92 -7.65 1.31
CA GLY A 209 8.81 -7.29 2.40
C GLY A 209 9.83 -8.38 2.70
N LEU A 210 9.40 -9.65 2.71
CA LEU A 210 10.29 -10.79 2.86
C LEU A 210 11.28 -10.91 1.70
N LEU A 211 10.81 -10.77 0.47
CA LEU A 211 11.64 -10.86 -0.73
C LEU A 211 12.70 -9.75 -0.77
N SER A 212 12.32 -8.52 -0.42
CA SER A 212 13.24 -7.39 -0.30
C SER A 212 14.29 -7.61 0.79
N ALA A 213 13.89 -8.11 1.97
CA ALA A 213 14.82 -8.43 3.05
C ALA A 213 15.82 -9.52 2.63
N TYR A 214 15.35 -10.54 1.91
CA TYR A 214 16.21 -11.60 1.37
C TYR A 214 17.20 -11.07 0.33
N GLU A 215 16.75 -10.25 -0.63
CA GLU A 215 17.63 -9.67 -1.65
C GLU A 215 18.73 -8.82 -1.01
N GLN A 216 18.39 -8.00 -0.01
CA GLN A 216 19.36 -7.20 0.73
C GLN A 216 20.37 -8.07 1.48
N THR A 217 19.91 -9.12 2.16
CA THR A 217 20.80 -10.04 2.89
C THR A 217 21.69 -10.85 1.93
N TYR A 218 21.16 -11.27 0.79
CA TYR A 218 21.94 -11.92 -0.27
C TYR A 218 23.03 -11.01 -0.82
N LEU A 219 22.72 -9.73 -1.08
CA LEU A 219 23.71 -8.74 -1.49
C LEU A 219 24.79 -8.56 -0.43
N ARG A 220 24.43 -8.45 0.86
CA ARG A 220 25.39 -8.37 1.97
C ARG A 220 26.28 -9.62 2.07
N LEU A 221 25.69 -10.82 1.92
CA LEU A 221 26.44 -12.08 1.90
C LEU A 221 27.41 -12.12 0.72
N ARG A 222 27.02 -11.63 -0.45
CA ARG A 222 27.86 -11.62 -1.65
C ARG A 222 29.05 -10.68 -1.47
N PHE A 223 28.83 -9.49 -0.92
CA PHE A 223 29.91 -8.59 -0.53
C PHE A 223 30.83 -9.23 0.52
N ALA A 224 30.26 -9.94 1.50
CA ALA A 224 31.03 -10.64 2.51
C ALA A 224 31.87 -11.81 1.96
N HIS A 225 31.39 -12.43 0.88
CA HIS A 225 32.07 -13.50 0.16
C HIS A 225 32.96 -13.00 -1.01
N GLN A 226 33.43 -11.75 -0.92
CA GLN A 226 34.33 -11.13 -1.91
C GLN A 226 33.81 -11.26 -3.36
N ASP A 227 32.52 -11.00 -3.57
CA ASP A 227 31.86 -10.99 -4.88
C ASP A 227 31.82 -12.33 -5.65
N ARG A 228 32.16 -13.45 -5.00
CA ARG A 228 31.93 -14.78 -5.57
C ARG A 228 30.43 -15.12 -5.60
N ARG A 229 29.99 -15.84 -6.63
CA ARG A 229 28.62 -16.36 -6.72
C ARG A 229 28.35 -17.27 -5.52
N LEU A 230 27.43 -16.86 -4.66
CA LEU A 230 26.99 -17.67 -3.54
C LEU A 230 26.24 -18.91 -4.04
N PRO A 231 26.49 -20.09 -3.46
CA PRO A 231 25.72 -21.28 -3.77
C PRO A 231 24.23 -21.11 -3.41
N TRP A 232 23.33 -21.66 -4.22
CA TRP A 232 21.88 -21.56 -4.03
C TRP A 232 21.40 -22.11 -2.67
N TYR A 233 22.11 -23.10 -2.12
CA TYR A 233 21.78 -23.72 -0.83
C TYR A 233 21.96 -22.77 0.36
N VAL A 234 22.85 -21.78 0.28
CA VAL A 234 23.03 -20.77 1.34
C VAL A 234 21.77 -19.93 1.48
N GLY A 235 21.14 -19.60 0.34
CA GLY A 235 19.86 -18.91 0.29
C GLY A 235 18.74 -19.70 0.98
N ILE A 236 18.64 -20.99 0.69
CA ILE A 236 17.64 -21.88 1.32
C ILE A 236 17.90 -22.07 2.80
N ALA A 237 19.16 -22.17 3.22
CA ALA A 237 19.50 -22.30 4.63
C ALA A 237 19.08 -21.07 5.43
N VAL A 238 19.27 -19.86 4.88
CA VAL A 238 18.83 -18.61 5.50
C VAL A 238 17.30 -18.51 5.52
N LEU A 239 16.63 -18.84 4.41
CA LEU A 239 15.16 -18.82 4.32
C LEU A 239 14.49 -19.82 5.28
N GLY A 240 14.95 -21.07 5.26
CA GLY A 240 14.39 -22.15 6.08
C GLY A 240 14.82 -22.08 7.54
N GLY A 241 16.04 -21.60 7.82
CA GLY A 241 16.56 -21.50 9.19
C GLY A 241 16.00 -20.32 9.98
N LEU A 242 15.66 -19.21 9.31
CA LEU A 242 15.06 -18.02 9.92
C LEU A 242 13.52 -17.99 9.84
N ASN A 243 12.90 -19.04 9.29
CA ASN A 243 11.46 -19.31 9.33
C ASN A 243 10.57 -18.10 8.91
N VAL A 244 10.95 -17.42 7.82
CA VAL A 244 10.16 -16.31 7.24
C VAL A 244 10.07 -15.06 8.16
N ARG A 245 10.85 -15.00 9.25
CA ARG A 245 10.89 -13.82 10.12
C ARG A 245 11.73 -12.72 9.49
N ILE A 246 11.05 -11.71 8.95
CA ILE A 246 11.65 -10.54 8.31
C ILE A 246 12.71 -9.90 9.22
N ASP A 247 12.43 -9.79 10.52
CA ASP A 247 13.35 -9.15 11.48
C ASP A 247 14.62 -9.96 11.76
N ALA A 248 14.56 -11.28 11.65
CA ALA A 248 15.72 -12.15 11.83
C ALA A 248 16.68 -12.04 10.64
N VAL A 249 16.09 -11.98 9.44
CA VAL A 249 16.79 -11.82 8.16
C VAL A 249 17.41 -10.43 8.05
N ALA A 250 16.67 -9.38 8.41
CA ALA A 250 17.12 -7.99 8.32
C ALA A 250 18.28 -7.66 9.29
N ARG A 251 18.29 -8.30 10.46
CA ARG A 251 19.32 -8.15 11.50
C ARG A 251 20.58 -8.97 11.29
N LEU A 252 20.62 -9.83 10.27
CA LEU A 252 21.81 -10.61 9.94
C LEU A 252 22.96 -9.65 9.57
N ARG A 253 23.99 -9.60 10.42
CA ARG A 253 25.19 -8.76 10.29
C ARG A 253 26.45 -9.58 10.48
N TYR A 254 27.60 -8.99 10.20
CA TYR A 254 28.90 -9.54 10.60
C TYR A 254 28.92 -9.81 12.12
N PRO A 255 29.56 -10.89 12.60
CA PRO A 255 30.37 -11.87 11.85
C PRO A 255 29.57 -13.03 11.21
N TRP A 256 28.30 -13.21 11.58
CA TRP A 256 27.45 -14.33 11.12
C TRP A 256 27.33 -14.43 9.59
N LEU A 257 27.33 -13.29 8.89
CA LEU A 257 27.34 -13.25 7.42
C LEU A 257 28.57 -13.95 6.83
N ALA A 258 29.74 -13.75 7.41
CA ALA A 258 30.98 -14.36 6.93
C ALA A 258 31.01 -15.86 7.23
N GLU A 259 30.55 -16.28 8.41
CA GLU A 259 30.45 -17.70 8.75
C GLU A 259 29.48 -18.45 7.83
N ILE A 260 28.30 -17.89 7.57
CA ILE A 260 27.30 -18.50 6.66
C ILE A 260 27.84 -18.55 5.22
N ALA A 261 28.45 -17.46 4.75
CA ALA A 261 29.01 -17.40 3.39
C ALA A 261 30.21 -18.35 3.19
N GLY A 262 30.94 -18.69 4.24
CA GLY A 262 32.10 -19.59 4.21
C GLY A 262 31.75 -21.09 4.29
N THR A 263 30.47 -21.46 4.45
CA THR A 263 30.06 -22.86 4.59
C THR A 263 30.18 -23.65 3.29
N ALA A 264 30.51 -24.95 3.40
CA ALA A 264 30.69 -25.83 2.23
C ALA A 264 29.41 -26.63 1.88
N SER A 265 28.43 -26.68 2.77
CA SER A 265 27.21 -27.46 2.59
C SER A 265 25.95 -26.83 3.18
N LEU A 266 24.78 -27.23 2.66
CA LEU A 266 23.47 -26.83 3.15
C LEU A 266 23.29 -27.11 4.66
N ARG A 267 23.80 -28.25 5.13
CA ARG A 267 23.63 -28.70 6.52
C ARG A 267 24.43 -27.82 7.49
N GLU A 268 25.65 -27.44 7.11
CA GLU A 268 26.48 -26.50 7.88
C GLU A 268 25.86 -25.12 7.90
N ALA A 269 25.44 -24.59 6.74
CA ALA A 269 24.75 -23.32 6.65
C ALA A 269 23.52 -23.28 7.56
N TRP A 270 22.73 -24.36 7.57
CA TRP A 270 21.52 -24.46 8.39
C TRP A 270 21.81 -24.54 9.89
N LEU A 271 22.91 -25.19 10.28
CA LEU A 271 23.37 -25.24 11.67
C LEU A 271 23.82 -23.86 12.17
N VAL A 272 24.58 -23.12 11.36
CA VAL A 272 25.03 -21.76 11.69
C VAL A 272 23.83 -20.81 11.82
N VAL A 273 22.86 -20.89 10.89
CA VAL A 273 21.63 -20.09 10.96
C VAL A 273 20.80 -20.44 12.21
N ARG A 274 20.71 -21.72 12.59
CA ARG A 274 20.05 -22.14 13.83
C ARG A 274 20.79 -21.66 15.09
N LYS A 275 22.12 -21.61 15.05
CA LYS A 275 22.96 -21.09 16.13
C LYS A 275 22.73 -19.59 16.33
N TYR A 276 22.77 -18.81 15.25
CA TYR A 276 22.43 -17.38 15.27
C TYR A 276 21.04 -17.12 15.90
N ARG A 277 20.04 -17.91 15.53
CA ARG A 277 18.68 -17.80 16.09
C ARG A 277 18.62 -18.03 17.61
N ARG A 278 19.49 -18.89 18.16
CA ARG A 278 19.53 -19.17 19.60
C ARG A 278 20.28 -18.08 20.38
N GLU A 279 21.28 -17.46 19.76
CA GLU A 279 22.17 -16.50 20.42
C GLU A 279 21.71 -15.04 20.32
N VAL A 280 20.77 -14.71 19.43
CA VAL A 280 20.22 -13.35 19.30
C VAL A 280 18.72 -13.33 19.68
N PRO A 281 18.37 -13.10 20.95
CA PRO A 281 16.98 -13.08 21.41
C PRO A 281 16.22 -11.93 20.75
N GLY A 282 15.01 -12.22 20.25
CA GLY A 282 14.14 -11.27 19.56
C GLY A 282 14.13 -11.41 18.04
N THR A 283 14.90 -12.35 17.48
CA THR A 283 14.80 -12.81 16.09
C THR A 283 13.87 -14.02 15.93
#